data_AF-A0A4U5N3V2-F1
#
_entry.id   AF-A0A4U5N3V2-F1
#
_cell.length_a   1.000
_cell.length_b   1.000
_cell.length_c   1.000
_cell.angle_alpha   90.00
_cell.angle_beta   90.00
_cell.angle_gamma   90.00
#
_symmetry.space_group_name_H-M   'P 1'
#
loop_
_entity.id
_entity.type
_entity.pdbx_description
1 polymer ?
#
loop_
_entity_poly.entity_id
_entity_poly.type
_entity_poly.pdbx_seq_one_letter_code
_entity_poly.pdbx_strand_id
1 'polypeptide(L)'
;MDFDNHMEHLNFYEDGYSILAKIYYIISKLIRVIANLPCCMRVSRSVALTLRFVRNHPRHHVLQSALLCYSAILDSLPKSIILSEMMSDVKEWAEFFAHLVENDERTKNDETTRKIAGAVFVQLSELFKD
;
A
#
# COMPACT_ATOMS: atom_id res chain seq x y z
N MET A 1 24.89 14.80 -8.14
CA MET A 1 23.83 15.73 -7.72
C MET A 1 23.25 15.11 -6.45
N ASP A 2 23.57 15.70 -5.31
CA ASP A 2 23.33 15.12 -3.99
C ASP A 2 21.90 15.48 -3.57
N PHE A 3 20.93 14.64 -3.94
CA PHE A 3 19.51 14.89 -3.72
C PHE A 3 19.16 15.01 -2.23
N ASP A 4 19.95 14.37 -1.36
CA ASP A 4 19.70 14.31 0.08
C ASP A 4 19.88 15.67 0.77
N ASN A 5 20.78 16.53 0.28
CA ASN A 5 21.04 17.87 0.84
C ASN A 5 19.93 18.90 0.57
N HIS A 6 18.98 18.62 -0.32
CA HIS A 6 17.85 19.51 -0.60
C HIS A 6 16.57 19.16 0.18
N MET A 7 16.57 18.03 0.91
CA MET A 7 15.43 17.59 1.72
C MET A 7 15.35 18.29 3.08
N GLU A 8 16.43 18.93 3.55
CA GLU A 8 16.51 19.62 4.85
C GLU A 8 15.56 20.84 4.97
N HIS A 9 15.12 21.42 3.84
CA HIS A 9 14.19 22.55 3.83
C HIS A 9 12.71 22.14 3.78
N LEU A 10 12.43 20.86 3.56
CA LEU A 10 11.07 20.34 3.61
C LEU A 10 10.76 19.93 5.06
N ASN A 11 10.37 20.91 5.86
CA ASN A 11 9.94 20.68 7.24
C ASN A 11 8.57 19.95 7.25
N PHE A 12 8.60 18.62 7.14
CA PHE A 12 7.42 17.75 6.96
C PHE A 12 6.69 17.37 8.26
N TYR A 13 6.84 18.10 9.37
CA TYR A 13 6.09 17.79 10.59
C TYR A 13 4.59 18.12 10.45
N GLU A 14 3.76 17.21 10.99
CA GLU A 14 2.27 17.09 10.97
C GLU A 14 1.54 17.32 9.63
N ASP A 15 1.75 18.45 8.96
CA ASP A 15 1.14 18.78 7.67
C ASP A 15 1.72 17.92 6.53
N GLY A 16 3.01 17.58 6.59
CA GLY A 16 3.69 16.75 5.59
C GLY A 16 3.11 15.33 5.48
N TYR A 17 2.84 14.70 6.63
CA TYR A 17 2.22 13.36 6.66
C TYR A 17 0.76 13.38 6.19
N SER A 18 0.05 14.47 6.47
CA SER A 18 -1.31 14.68 5.96
C SER A 18 -1.32 14.78 4.43
N ILE A 19 -0.36 15.50 3.85
CA ILE A 19 -0.18 15.57 2.39
C ILE A 19 0.22 14.21 1.82
N LEU A 20 1.18 13.52 2.46
CA LEU A 20 1.62 12.19 2.03
C LEU A 20 0.46 11.18 1.99
N ALA A 21 -0.37 11.15 3.04
CA ALA A 21 -1.55 10.30 3.08
C ALA A 21 -2.55 10.64 1.96
N LYS A 22 -2.76 11.93 1.65
CA LYS A 22 -3.62 12.35 0.53
C LYS A 22 -3.03 11.90 -0.82
N ILE A 23 -1.72 12.00 -1.00
CA ILE A 23 -1.03 11.54 -2.22
C ILE A 23 -1.28 10.04 -2.41
N TYR A 24 -1.00 9.20 -1.41
CA TYR A 24 -1.24 7.76 -1.51
C TYR A 24 -2.71 7.42 -1.70
N TYR A 25 -3.61 8.14 -1.03
CA TYR A 25 -5.04 7.98 -1.24
C TYR A 25 -5.44 8.24 -2.70
N ILE A 26 -4.97 9.35 -3.29
CA ILE A 26 -5.22 9.68 -4.71
C ILE A 26 -4.60 8.64 -5.64
N ILE A 27 -3.39 8.16 -5.34
CA ILE A 27 -2.74 7.09 -6.10
C ILE A 27 -3.60 5.81 -6.08
N SER A 28 -4.15 5.44 -4.93
CA SER A 28 -5.03 4.26 -4.83
C SER A 28 -6.27 4.38 -5.74
N LYS A 29 -6.83 5.60 -5.86
CA LYS A 29 -7.96 5.88 -6.76
C LYS A 29 -7.53 5.85 -8.22
N LEU A 30 -6.36 6.43 -8.52
CA LEU A 30 -5.81 6.43 -9.87
C LEU A 30 -5.62 5.01 -10.40
N ILE A 31 -5.01 4.11 -9.61
CA ILE A 31 -4.80 2.70 -9.99
C ILE A 31 -6.12 2.03 -10.40
N ARG A 32 -7.19 2.25 -9.63
CA ARG A 32 -8.53 1.71 -9.93
C ARG A 32 -9.11 2.27 -11.23
N VAL A 33 -8.93 3.58 -11.48
CA VAL A 33 -9.42 4.23 -12.70
C VAL A 33 -8.69 3.71 -13.94
N ILE A 34 -7.39 3.44 -13.82
CA ILE A 34 -6.58 2.97 -14.94
C ILE A 34 -6.56 1.44 -15.09
N ALA A 35 -7.37 0.69 -14.34
CA ALA A 35 -7.32 -0.79 -14.29
C ALA A 35 -7.33 -1.46 -15.68
N ASN A 36 -8.11 -0.92 -16.61
CA ASN A 36 -8.26 -1.45 -17.97
C ASN A 36 -7.25 -0.85 -18.98
N LEU A 37 -6.32 0.00 -18.52
CA LEU A 37 -5.31 0.62 -19.38
C LEU A 37 -4.03 -0.22 -19.37
N PRO A 38 -3.29 -0.29 -20.50
CA PRO A 38 -2.03 -1.04 -20.59
C PRO A 38 -0.97 -0.61 -19.58
N CYS A 39 -1.04 0.63 -19.10
CA CYS A 39 -0.09 1.16 -18.12
C CYS A 39 -0.35 0.70 -16.68
N CYS A 40 -1.51 0.10 -16.37
CA CYS A 40 -1.90 -0.24 -14.99
C CYS A 40 -0.85 -1.09 -14.29
N MET A 41 -0.40 -2.16 -14.94
CA MET A 41 0.62 -3.05 -14.37
C MET A 41 1.90 -2.28 -14.00
N ARG A 42 2.44 -1.49 -14.93
CA ARG A 42 3.65 -0.70 -14.67
C ARG A 42 3.47 0.27 -13.51
N VAL A 43 2.35 0.98 -13.47
CA VAL A 43 2.03 1.91 -12.37
C VAL A 43 1.89 1.17 -11.04
N SER A 44 1.14 0.06 -11.00
CA SER A 44 0.97 -0.77 -9.80
C SER A 44 2.30 -1.28 -9.25
N ARG A 45 3.21 -1.76 -10.11
CA ARG A 45 4.56 -2.18 -9.72
C ARG A 45 5.37 -1.02 -9.13
N SER A 46 5.37 0.15 -9.78
CA SER A 46 6.05 1.33 -9.26
C SER A 46 5.50 1.74 -7.89
N VAL A 47 4.18 1.74 -7.72
CA VAL A 47 3.55 2.07 -6.44
C VAL A 47 3.93 1.05 -5.37
N ALA A 48 3.84 -0.25 -5.67
CA ALA A 48 4.25 -1.31 -4.75
C ALA A 48 5.67 -1.13 -4.21
N LEU A 49 6.63 -0.75 -5.06
CA LEU A 49 8.00 -0.45 -4.63
C LEU A 49 8.04 0.71 -3.62
N THR A 50 7.27 1.77 -3.85
CA THR A 50 7.21 2.90 -2.91
C THR A 50 6.52 2.55 -1.59
N LEU A 51 5.56 1.62 -1.60
CA LEU A 51 4.82 1.22 -0.40
C LEU A 51 5.73 0.58 0.66
N ARG A 52 6.84 -0.05 0.26
CA ARG A 52 7.83 -0.62 1.18
C ARG A 52 8.37 0.42 2.19
N PHE A 53 8.47 1.69 1.79
CA PHE A 53 8.98 2.76 2.64
C PHE A 53 7.93 3.33 3.60
N VAL A 54 6.64 3.18 3.29
CA VAL A 54 5.54 3.83 4.05
C VAL A 54 4.61 2.86 4.78
N ARG A 55 4.63 1.56 4.46
CA ARG A 55 3.77 0.56 5.11
C ARG A 55 4.07 0.37 6.61
N ASN A 56 5.23 0.80 7.07
CA ASN A 56 5.62 0.77 8.49
C ASN A 56 5.46 2.12 9.18
N HIS A 57 4.79 3.08 8.54
CA HIS A 57 4.65 4.41 9.10
C HIS A 57 3.85 4.39 10.43
N PRO A 58 4.30 5.14 11.46
CA PRO A 58 3.64 5.14 12.77
C PRO A 58 2.32 5.90 12.78
N ARG A 59 2.13 6.87 11.87
CA ARG A 59 0.87 7.63 11.76
C ARG A 59 -0.19 6.84 10.98
N HIS A 60 -1.34 6.62 11.59
CA HIS A 60 -2.44 5.83 11.02
C HIS A 60 -2.91 6.30 9.64
N HIS A 61 -3.08 7.60 9.41
CA HIS A 61 -3.57 8.10 8.11
C HIS A 61 -2.63 7.75 6.95
N VAL A 62 -1.30 7.82 7.16
CA VAL A 62 -0.32 7.42 6.13
C VAL A 62 -0.38 5.91 5.90
N LEU A 63 -0.41 5.14 7.00
CA LEU A 63 -0.53 3.68 6.93
C LEU A 63 -1.81 3.27 6.18
N GLN A 64 -2.97 3.76 6.60
CA GLN A 64 -4.27 3.49 5.99
C GLN A 64 -4.26 3.78 4.48
N SER A 65 -3.73 4.94 4.05
CA SER A 65 -3.59 5.25 2.62
C SER A 65 -2.66 4.29 1.89
N ALA A 66 -1.58 3.84 2.51
CA ALA A 66 -0.69 2.82 1.94
C ALA A 66 -1.41 1.46 1.82
N LEU A 67 -2.20 1.05 2.83
CA LEU A 67 -3.01 -0.17 2.77
C LEU A 67 -4.06 -0.13 1.65
N LEU A 68 -4.69 1.04 1.43
CA LEU A 68 -5.62 1.24 0.33
C LEU A 68 -4.96 1.09 -1.05
N CYS A 69 -3.68 1.46 -1.19
CA CYS A 69 -2.93 1.21 -2.42
C CYS A 69 -2.72 -0.30 -2.67
N TYR A 70 -2.40 -1.08 -1.65
CA TYR A 70 -2.32 -2.55 -1.80
C TYR A 70 -3.64 -3.12 -2.30
N SER A 71 -4.75 -2.75 -1.65
CA SER A 71 -6.09 -3.15 -2.09
C SER A 71 -6.38 -2.72 -3.52
N ALA A 72 -6.04 -1.48 -3.89
CA ALA A 72 -6.23 -0.99 -5.25
C ALA A 72 -5.46 -1.80 -6.29
N ILE A 73 -4.22 -2.20 -5.98
CA ILE A 73 -3.41 -3.05 -6.87
C ILE A 73 -4.07 -4.43 -7.05
N LEU A 74 -4.46 -5.06 -5.94
CA LEU A 74 -5.09 -6.38 -5.93
C LEU A 74 -6.42 -6.39 -6.70
N ASP A 75 -7.21 -5.32 -6.55
CA ASP A 75 -8.50 -5.18 -7.24
C ASP A 75 -8.36 -4.83 -8.73
N SER A 76 -7.28 -4.16 -9.13
CA SER A 76 -7.15 -3.60 -10.49
C SER A 76 -6.41 -4.51 -11.47
N LEU A 77 -5.67 -5.52 -10.97
CA LEU A 77 -4.92 -6.44 -11.80
C LEU A 77 -5.58 -7.83 -11.78
N PRO A 78 -5.64 -8.54 -12.92
CA PRO A 78 -6.10 -9.92 -12.93
C PRO A 78 -5.22 -10.81 -12.03
N LYS A 79 -5.84 -11.74 -11.30
CA LYS A 79 -5.15 -12.74 -10.45
C LYS A 79 -3.98 -13.41 -11.17
N SER A 80 -4.18 -13.83 -12.42
CA SER A 80 -3.14 -14.47 -13.23
C SER A 80 -1.90 -13.58 -13.42
N ILE A 81 -2.09 -12.29 -13.67
CA ILE A 81 -1.01 -11.30 -13.81
C ILE A 81 -0.31 -11.07 -12.47
N ILE A 82 -1.07 -10.93 -11.37
CA ILE A 82 -0.49 -10.77 -10.04
C ILE A 82 0.41 -11.97 -9.70
N LEU A 83 -0.07 -13.19 -9.93
CA LEU A 83 0.67 -14.41 -9.61
C LEU A 83 1.85 -14.67 -10.56
N SER A 84 1.81 -14.23 -11.82
CA SER A 84 2.94 -14.41 -12.73
C SER A 84 4.01 -13.32 -12.57
N GLU A 85 3.59 -12.07 -12.33
CA GLU A 85 4.46 -10.90 -12.38
C GLU A 85 4.90 -10.41 -11.00
N MET A 86 4.12 -10.65 -9.95
CA MET A 86 4.30 -10.03 -8.63
C MET A 86 4.36 -11.04 -7.49
N MET A 87 4.49 -12.34 -7.76
CA MET A 87 4.44 -13.39 -6.73
C MET A 87 5.38 -13.13 -5.53
N SER A 88 6.61 -12.68 -5.80
CA SER A 88 7.57 -12.37 -4.74
C SER A 88 7.05 -11.24 -3.84
N ASP A 89 6.53 -10.18 -4.44
CA ASP A 89 5.95 -9.05 -3.70
C ASP A 89 4.70 -9.50 -2.94
N VAL A 90 3.82 -10.31 -3.54
CA VAL A 90 2.60 -10.79 -2.90
C VAL A 90 2.89 -11.64 -1.66
N LYS A 91 3.93 -12.49 -1.69
CA LYS A 91 4.37 -13.25 -0.50
C LYS A 91 4.83 -12.32 0.61
N GLU A 92 5.66 -11.33 0.28
CA GLU A 92 6.12 -10.32 1.23
C GLU A 92 4.93 -9.51 1.81
N TRP A 93 3.92 -9.21 1.00
CA TRP A 93 2.72 -8.51 1.47
C TRP A 93 1.90 -9.40 2.39
N ALA A 94 1.73 -10.67 2.07
CA ALA A 94 1.00 -11.62 2.92
C ALA A 94 1.64 -11.73 4.32
N GLU A 95 2.96 -11.82 4.40
CA GLU A 95 3.71 -11.82 5.66
C GLU A 95 3.51 -10.52 6.43
N PHE A 96 3.62 -9.38 5.75
CA PHE A 96 3.40 -8.06 6.34
C PHE A 96 1.97 -7.92 6.90
N PHE A 97 0.95 -8.29 6.12
CA PHE A 97 -0.45 -8.16 6.54
C PHE A 97 -0.82 -9.14 7.66
N ALA A 98 -0.28 -10.36 7.65
CA ALA A 98 -0.43 -11.31 8.76
C ALA A 98 0.10 -10.70 10.06
N HIS A 99 1.33 -10.17 10.04
CA HIS A 99 1.92 -9.51 11.19
C HIS A 99 1.11 -8.27 11.65
N LEU A 100 0.69 -7.43 10.69
CA LEU A 100 -0.09 -6.21 10.95
C LEU A 100 -1.43 -6.50 11.63
N VAL A 101 -2.12 -7.57 11.22
CA VAL A 101 -3.43 -7.93 11.75
C VAL A 101 -3.33 -8.63 13.10
N GLU A 102 -2.34 -9.51 13.29
CA GLU A 102 -2.26 -10.37 14.47
C GLU A 102 -1.49 -9.73 15.64
N ASN A 103 -0.42 -8.99 15.35
CA ASN A 103 0.59 -8.67 16.35
C ASN A 103 0.77 -7.16 16.58
N ASP A 104 0.38 -6.33 15.61
CA ASP A 104 0.75 -4.92 15.60
C ASP A 104 -0.17 -4.03 16.46
N GLU A 105 0.43 -3.22 17.33
CA GLU A 105 -0.31 -2.28 18.20
C GLU A 105 -1.10 -1.23 17.39
N ARG A 106 -0.69 -0.93 16.15
CA ARG A 106 -1.38 0.04 15.29
C ARG A 106 -2.79 -0.44 14.91
N THR A 107 -3.04 -1.74 14.78
CA THR A 107 -4.39 -2.27 14.51
C THR A 107 -5.19 -2.53 15.79
N LYS A 108 -4.52 -2.72 16.92
CA LYS A 108 -5.19 -2.79 18.23
C LYS A 108 -5.78 -1.45 18.64
N ASN A 109 -5.01 -0.37 18.42
CA ASN A 109 -5.35 0.98 18.88
C ASN A 109 -6.18 1.80 17.89
N ASP A 110 -6.36 1.36 16.63
CA ASP A 110 -7.17 2.05 15.63
C ASP A 110 -8.05 1.08 14.83
N GLU A 111 -9.37 1.19 15.05
CA GLU A 111 -10.37 0.31 14.42
C GLU A 111 -10.39 0.44 12.89
N THR A 112 -10.17 1.65 12.36
CA THR A 112 -10.18 1.89 10.91
C THR A 112 -9.01 1.17 10.24
N THR A 113 -7.81 1.30 10.80
CA THR A 113 -6.61 0.58 10.32
C THR A 113 -6.84 -0.92 10.38
N ARG A 114 -7.41 -1.44 11.48
CA ARG A 114 -7.73 -2.87 11.62
C ARG A 114 -8.67 -3.36 10.54
N LYS A 115 -9.76 -2.63 10.28
CA LYS A 115 -10.75 -2.98 9.24
C LYS A 115 -10.12 -3.00 7.85
N ILE A 116 -9.35 -1.98 7.50
CA ILE A 116 -8.66 -1.92 6.20
C ILE A 116 -7.65 -3.05 6.09
N ALA A 117 -6.77 -3.24 7.09
CA ALA A 117 -5.76 -4.29 7.08
C ALA A 117 -6.37 -5.69 6.94
N GLY A 118 -7.42 -5.98 7.71
CA GLY A 118 -8.14 -7.26 7.63
C GLY A 118 -8.78 -7.49 6.27
N ALA A 119 -9.40 -6.46 5.68
CA ALA A 119 -9.99 -6.58 4.34
C ALA A 119 -8.93 -6.89 3.27
N VAL A 120 -7.79 -6.19 3.28
CA VAL A 120 -6.70 -6.46 2.32
C VAL A 120 -6.07 -7.83 2.56
N PHE A 121 -5.93 -8.26 3.81
CA PHE A 121 -5.43 -9.60 4.12
C PHE A 121 -6.33 -10.71 3.59
N VAL A 122 -7.65 -10.53 3.66
CA VAL A 122 -8.62 -11.44 3.02
C VAL A 122 -8.43 -11.43 1.49
N GLN A 123 -8.35 -10.26 0.85
CA GLN A 123 -8.08 -10.16 -0.60
C GLN A 123 -6.80 -10.91 -1.01
N LEU A 124 -5.71 -10.75 -0.25
CA LEU A 124 -4.46 -11.46 -0.47
C LEU A 124 -4.62 -12.98 -0.34
N SER A 125 -5.33 -13.41 0.70
CA SER A 125 -5.54 -14.84 0.96
C SER A 125 -6.34 -15.52 -0.15
N GLU A 126 -7.25 -14.80 -0.81
CA GLU A 126 -8.03 -15.29 -1.94
C GLU A 126 -7.20 -15.54 -3.20
N LEU A 127 -6.05 -14.86 -3.35
CA LEU A 127 -5.12 -15.14 -4.46
C LEU A 127 -4.52 -16.54 -4.41
N PHE A 128 -4.45 -17.15 -3.22
CA PHE A 128 -3.84 -18.46 -3.01
C PHE A 128 -4.86 -19.61 -2.97
N LYS A 129 -6.16 -19.31 -3.07
CA LYS A 129 -7.20 -20.33 -3.20
C LYS A 129 -7.30 -20.75 -4.66
N ASP A 130 -7.64 -22.01 -4.93
CA ASP A 130 -7.82 -22.53 -6.28
C ASP A 130 -9.05 -21.93 -6.98
#